data_AF-A0A2W7BP15-F1
#
_entry.id   AF-A0A2W7BP15-F1
#
_cell.length_a   1.000
_cell.length_b   1.000
_cell.length_c   1.000
_cell.angle_alpha   90.00
_cell.angle_beta   90.00
_cell.angle_gamma   90.00
#
_symmetry.space_group_name_H-M   'P 1'
#
loop_
_entity.id
_entity.type
_entity.pdbx_description
1 polymer ?
#
loop_
_entity_poly.entity_id
_entity_poly.type
_entity_poly.pdbx_seq_one_letter_code
_entity_poly.pdbx_strand_id
1 'polypeptide(L)'
;MSETYILFAQHGWADTNQSMMTLTERLAGGNAQIVAPCLNYAMTWLRMAPLIDQVDALATATLARQPSLPLRIVGHSMGGLIWLE
;
A
#
# COMPACT_ATOMS: atom_id res chain seq x y z
N MET A 1 16.07 -1.77 -19.81
CA MET A 1 15.96 -1.62 -18.34
C MET A 1 14.49 -1.41 -18.05
N SER A 2 13.90 -2.21 -17.15
CA SER A 2 12.52 -1.97 -16.71
C SER A 2 12.48 -0.65 -15.94
N GLU A 3 11.58 0.24 -16.33
CA GLU A 3 11.35 1.50 -15.63
C GLU A 3 10.97 1.24 -14.17
N THR A 4 11.63 1.95 -13.24
CA THR A 4 11.33 1.89 -11.81
C THR A 4 9.95 2.50 -11.54
N TYR A 5 9.14 1.85 -10.70
CA TYR A 5 7.81 2.33 -10.33
C TYR A 5 7.56 2.24 -8.82
N ILE A 6 6.50 2.87 -8.33
CA ILE A 6 6.05 2.74 -6.95
C ILE A 6 4.95 1.66 -6.91
N LEU A 7 5.09 0.70 -6.00
CA LEU A 7 4.12 -0.37 -5.77
C LEU A 7 3.56 -0.27 -4.35
N PHE A 8 2.34 0.25 -4.22
CA PHE A 8 1.62 0.22 -2.95
C PHE A 8 0.93 -1.12 -2.75
N ALA A 9 1.06 -1.67 -1.55
CA ALA A 9 0.49 -2.96 -1.19
C ALA A 9 -0.28 -2.85 0.14
N GLN A 10 -1.59 -3.06 0.10
CA GLN A 10 -2.44 -2.91 1.29
C GLN A 10 -3.06 -4.25 1.71
N HIS A 11 -2.78 -4.63 2.96
CA HIS A 11 -3.31 -5.85 3.57
C HIS A 11 -4.78 -5.69 3.98
N GLY A 12 -5.45 -6.82 4.26
CA GLY A 12 -6.84 -6.86 4.68
C GLY A 12 -7.05 -6.51 6.15
N TRP A 13 -8.31 -6.47 6.58
CA TRP A 13 -8.75 -6.02 7.91
C TRP A 13 -8.03 -6.68 9.08
N ALA A 14 -7.87 -7.99 9.01
CA ALA A 14 -7.32 -8.84 10.07
C ALA A 14 -5.92 -9.35 9.71
N ASP A 15 -5.18 -8.61 8.90
CA ASP A 15 -3.84 -8.99 8.45
C ASP A 15 -2.76 -8.05 9.00
N THR A 16 -1.50 -8.40 8.75
CA THR A 16 -0.37 -7.47 8.81
C THR A 16 0.18 -7.26 7.39
N ASN A 17 1.17 -6.39 7.23
CA ASN A 17 1.78 -6.15 5.92
C ASN A 17 2.68 -7.29 5.40
N GLN A 18 3.02 -8.30 6.20
CA GLN A 18 4.03 -9.32 5.86
C GLN A 18 3.71 -10.07 4.57
N SER A 19 2.48 -10.57 4.42
CA SER A 19 2.06 -11.31 3.21
C SER A 19 2.08 -10.43 1.96
N MET A 20 1.71 -9.15 2.10
CA MET A 20 1.74 -8.19 1.00
C MET A 20 3.18 -7.83 0.61
N MET A 21 4.09 -7.68 1.57
CA MET A 21 5.53 -7.51 1.30
C MET A 21 6.09 -8.69 0.51
N THR A 22 5.87 -9.93 0.99
CA THR A 22 6.34 -11.12 0.28
C THR A 22 5.77 -11.23 -1.14
N LEU A 23 4.48 -10.91 -1.32
CA LEU A 23 3.84 -10.91 -2.64
C LEU A 23 4.50 -9.88 -3.56
N THR A 24 4.65 -8.64 -3.09
CA THR A 24 5.14 -7.54 -3.91
C THR A 24 6.62 -7.64 -4.23
N GLU A 25 7.45 -8.19 -3.35
CA GLU A 25 8.84 -8.50 -3.65
C GLU A 25 8.96 -9.50 -4.81
N ARG A 26 8.11 -10.54 -4.81
CA ARG A 26 8.05 -11.52 -5.90
C ARG A 26 7.52 -10.92 -7.21
N LEU A 27 6.54 -10.02 -7.15
CA LEU A 27 5.97 -9.35 -8.32
C LEU A 27 6.91 -8.29 -8.92
N ALA A 28 7.63 -7.55 -8.08
CA ALA A 28 8.45 -6.42 -8.50
C ALA A 28 9.74 -6.85 -9.21
N GLY A 29 10.30 -8.01 -8.86
CA GLY A 29 11.55 -8.50 -9.42
C GLY A 29 12.70 -7.48 -9.30
N GLY A 30 12.69 -6.65 -8.25
CA GLY A 30 13.68 -5.58 -8.00
C GLY A 30 13.44 -4.25 -8.71
N ASN A 31 12.38 -4.10 -9.50
CA ASN A 31 12.12 -2.88 -10.29
C ASN A 31 11.09 -1.93 -9.67
N ALA A 32 10.81 -2.07 -8.38
CA ALA A 32 9.81 -1.25 -7.70
C ALA A 32 10.28 -0.77 -6.34
N GLN A 33 9.88 0.45 -6.00
CA GLN A 33 9.81 0.89 -4.62
C GLN A 33 8.52 0.35 -4.00
N ILE A 34 8.67 -0.64 -3.12
CA ILE A 34 7.54 -1.25 -2.42
C ILE A 34 7.16 -0.41 -1.21
N VAL A 35 5.86 -0.12 -1.08
CA VAL A 35 5.28 0.58 0.07
C VAL A 35 4.11 -0.25 0.59
N ALA A 36 4.33 -1.02 1.66
CA ALA A 36 3.30 -1.83 2.29
C ALA A 36 3.16 -1.48 3.78
N PRO A 37 2.35 -0.45 4.12
CA PRO A 37 2.16 -0.08 5.52
C PRO A 37 1.42 -1.18 6.28
N CYS A 38 1.78 -1.35 7.55
CA CYS A 38 1.01 -2.16 8.49
C CYS A 38 0.02 -1.23 9.21
N LEU A 39 -1.27 -1.39 8.93
CA LEU A 39 -2.32 -0.65 9.61
C LEU A 39 -2.57 -1.30 10.97
N ASN A 40 -2.60 -0.48 12.02
CA ASN A 40 -2.71 -0.99 13.39
C ASN A 40 -4.06 -1.70 13.61
N TYR A 41 -3.98 -2.97 13.99
CA TYR A 41 -5.07 -3.93 14.17
C TYR A 41 -6.19 -3.46 15.12
N ALA A 42 -5.89 -2.54 16.03
CA ALA A 42 -6.89 -1.97 16.95
C ALA A 42 -7.81 -0.93 16.27
N MET A 43 -7.33 -0.24 15.22
CA MET A 43 -8.11 0.77 14.50
C MET A 43 -9.00 0.16 13.42
N THR A 44 -8.63 -1.01 12.88
CA THR A 44 -9.42 -1.68 11.84
C THR A 44 -10.81 -2.08 12.33
N TRP A 45 -10.97 -2.36 13.64
CA TRP A 45 -12.25 -2.78 14.22
C TRP A 45 -13.23 -1.64 14.60
N LEU A 46 -12.85 -0.36 14.50
CA LEU A 46 -13.70 0.76 14.93
C LEU A 46 -14.29 1.56 13.76
N ARG A 47 -13.48 2.04 12.80
CA ARG A 47 -13.91 2.84 11.63
C ARG A 47 -12.90 2.74 10.47
N MET A 48 -13.37 2.72 9.23
CA MET A 48 -12.50 2.72 8.03
C MET A 48 -11.83 4.07 7.75
N ALA A 49 -12.48 5.20 8.04
CA ALA A 49 -11.97 6.53 7.68
C ALA A 49 -10.53 6.83 8.20
N PRO A 50 -10.18 6.54 9.48
CA PRO A 50 -8.81 6.76 9.95
C PRO A 50 -7.76 5.87 9.27
N LEU A 51 -8.17 4.76 8.66
CA LEU A 51 -7.28 3.90 7.87
C LEU A 51 -7.03 4.52 6.50
N ILE A 52 -8.08 5.06 5.88
CA ILE A 52 -8.00 5.81 4.61
C ILE A 52 -7.07 7.01 4.80
N ASP A 53 -7.25 7.81 5.85
CA ASP A 53 -6.41 8.98 6.15
C ASP A 53 -4.92 8.59 6.29
N GLN A 54 -4.63 7.45 6.92
CA GLN A 54 -3.25 6.96 7.07
C GLN A 54 -2.65 6.53 5.73
N VAL A 55 -3.42 5.82 4.89
CA VAL A 55 -2.96 5.40 3.57
C VAL A 55 -2.77 6.60 2.65
N ASP A 56 -3.69 7.56 2.66
CA ASP A 56 -3.61 8.80 1.88
C ASP A 56 -2.39 9.64 2.29
N ALA A 57 -2.20 9.88 3.59
CA ALA A 57 -1.04 10.63 4.08
C ALA A 57 0.30 10.00 3.63
N LEU A 58 0.39 8.67 3.68
CA LEU A 58 1.58 7.95 3.22
C LEU A 58 1.74 8.00 1.70
N ALA A 59 0.66 7.83 0.95
CA ALA A 59 0.67 7.87 -0.51
C ALA A 59 1.09 9.26 -1.00
N THR A 60 0.46 10.30 -0.47
CA THR A 60 0.78 11.71 -0.73
C THR A 60 2.23 12.02 -0.42
N ALA A 61 2.74 11.62 0.75
CA ALA A 61 4.15 11.84 1.11
C ALA A 61 5.13 11.09 0.19
N THR A 62 4.75 9.92 -0.29
CA THR A 62 5.58 9.12 -1.21
C THR A 62 5.59 9.73 -2.61
N LEU A 63 4.43 10.12 -3.13
CA LEU A 63 4.29 10.78 -4.43
C LEU A 63 5.00 12.14 -4.45
N ALA A 64 4.94 12.89 -3.35
CA ALA A 64 5.66 14.16 -3.22
C ALA A 64 7.20 13.99 -3.36
N ARG A 65 7.75 12.86 -2.91
CA ARG A 65 9.19 12.55 -3.07
C ARG A 65 9.55 12.11 -4.48
N GLN A 66 8.61 11.51 -5.21
CA GLN A 66 8.85 10.84 -6.50
C GLN A 66 7.69 11.07 -7.47
N PRO A 67 7.41 12.32 -7.86
CA PRO A 67 6.18 12.67 -8.58
C PRO A 67 6.12 12.12 -10.01
N SER A 68 7.26 11.71 -10.57
CA SER A 68 7.37 11.22 -11.95
C SER A 68 7.33 9.71 -12.08
N LEU A 69 7.38 8.95 -10.97
CA LEU A 69 7.39 7.49 -11.06
C LEU A 69 5.97 6.95 -11.32
N PRO A 70 5.81 5.97 -12.23
CA PRO A 70 4.54 5.29 -12.40
C PRO A 70 4.05 4.67 -11.10
N LEU A 71 2.73 4.63 -10.91
CA LEU A 71 2.07 4.13 -9.72
C LEU A 71 1.36 2.81 -10.00
N ARG A 72 1.50 1.84 -9.10
CA ARG A 72 0.70 0.61 -9.07
C ARG A 72 0.21 0.34 -7.66
N ILE A 73 -0.99 -0.22 -7.56
CA ILE A 73 -1.65 -0.51 -6.28
C ILE A 73 -2.11 -1.97 -6.30
N VAL A 74 -1.87 -2.68 -5.21
CA VAL A 74 -2.42 -4.01 -4.95
C VAL A 74 -3.06 -4.00 -3.56
N GLY A 75 -4.37 -4.15 -3.50
CA GLY A 75 -5.11 -4.26 -2.24
C GLY A 75 -5.76 -5.63 -2.11
N HIS A 76 -5.71 -6.20 -0.90
CA HIS A 76 -6.41 -7.44 -0.58
C HIS A 76 -7.68 -7.17 0.25
N SER A 77 -8.84 -7.64 -0.23
CA SER A 77 -10.13 -7.50 0.47
C SER A 77 -10.40 -6.03 0.88
N MET A 78 -10.63 -5.73 2.16
CA MET A 78 -10.77 -4.36 2.69
C MET A 78 -9.60 -3.45 2.28
N GLY A 79 -8.39 -3.99 2.18
CA GLY A 79 -7.24 -3.22 1.72
C GLY A 79 -7.40 -2.66 0.32
N GLY A 80 -8.15 -3.34 -0.56
CA GLY A 80 -8.53 -2.80 -1.86
C GLY A 80 -9.59 -1.70 -1.76
N LEU A 81 -10.57 -1.87 -0.86
CA LEU A 81 -11.61 -0.85 -0.62
C LEU A 81 -11.03 0.47 -0.13
N ILE A 82 -10.02 0.44 0.75
CA ILE A 82 -9.33 1.65 1.23
C ILE A 82 -8.79 2.52 0.08
N TRP A 83 -8.39 1.92 -1.05
CA TRP A 83 -7.86 2.65 -2.21
C TRP A 83 -8.94 3.14 -3.19
N LEU A 84 -10.20 2.76 -2.98
CA LEU A 84 -11.33 3.13 -3.83
C LEU A 84 -12.20 4.25 -3.23
N GLU A 85 -12.13 4.43 -1.91
CA GLU A 85 -12.83 5.48 -1.14
C GLU A 85 -11.99 6.75 -1.05
#